data_AF-A0AAX2IX72-F1
#
_entry.id   AF-A0AAX2IX72-F1
#
_cell.length_a   1.000
_cell.length_b   1.000
_cell.length_c   1.000
_cell.angle_alpha   90.00
_cell.angle_beta   90.00
_cell.angle_gamma   90.00
#
_symmetry.space_group_name_H-M   'P 1'
#
loop_
_entity.id
_entity.type
_entity.pdbx_description
1 polymer ?
#
loop_
_entity_poly.entity_id
_entity_poly.type
_entity_poly.pdbx_seq_one_letter_code
_entity_poly.pdbx_strand_id
1 'polypeptide(L)'
;MSVKQEQHLIKVVPYDSSWSMQFEQEAEQIKKALGNNCIDIHHIGSTSVPGLAAKPVIDMIPVVLDLSKVDSANTAMRTLGFEAKGEYGIPFRRYFQKGDNQRTHHAHVFELGNSEIERHLKFRDWMRSHPEDREAYARLKQELARQYSDDITAYCLGKEDFIAIIDKKAGFNGLRMVKALTPREWDKVRHFRQFYFFDKAGLSDPYTWTFEHDAHVHFVLFQGSEIIGYTHLQLWPHNRAALRIIVIDELKRNHQYGNRFLTLCEKWLKSQGYQSLHVESSPDALRFYRNNGYIDMSFDDPDGYEGDAEDTAVGKIL
;
A
#
# COMPACT_ATOMS: atom_id res chain seq x y z
N MET A 1 8.89 -39.47 -2.87
CA MET A 1 7.54 -39.25 -3.44
C MET A 1 7.18 -37.80 -3.19
N SER A 2 7.20 -36.98 -4.24
CA SER A 2 6.90 -35.55 -4.14
C SER A 2 5.39 -35.39 -3.97
N VAL A 3 4.96 -34.83 -2.84
CA VAL A 3 3.59 -34.38 -2.64
C VAL A 3 3.38 -33.23 -3.63
N LYS A 4 2.68 -33.49 -4.73
CA LYS A 4 2.17 -32.43 -5.60
C LYS A 4 1.29 -31.55 -4.73
N GLN A 5 1.72 -30.32 -4.45
CA GLN A 5 0.82 -29.28 -3.94
C GLN A 5 -0.34 -29.17 -4.93
N GLU A 6 -1.57 -29.37 -4.45
CA GLU A 6 -2.76 -29.11 -5.25
C GLU A 6 -2.73 -27.65 -5.72
N GLN A 7 -2.58 -27.44 -7.03
CA GLN A 7 -2.63 -26.12 -7.64
C GLN A 7 -4.05 -25.57 -7.47
N HIS A 8 -4.20 -24.52 -6.66
CA HIS A 8 -5.50 -23.96 -6.32
C HIS A 8 -5.99 -23.01 -7.43
N LEU A 9 -7.02 -23.45 -8.16
CA LEU A 9 -7.57 -22.68 -9.26
C LEU A 9 -8.40 -21.49 -8.77
N ILE A 10 -8.24 -20.33 -9.41
CA ILE A 10 -9.05 -19.13 -9.21
C ILE A 10 -10.46 -19.41 -9.73
N LYS A 11 -11.42 -19.41 -8.80
CA LYS A 11 -12.84 -19.59 -9.12
C LYS A 11 -13.61 -18.31 -8.83
N VAL A 12 -14.26 -17.77 -9.87
CA VAL A 12 -15.22 -16.69 -9.76
C VAL A 12 -16.61 -17.29 -9.88
N VAL A 13 -17.40 -17.17 -8.81
CA VAL A 13 -18.74 -17.75 -8.70
C VAL A 13 -19.82 -16.67 -8.80
N PRO A 14 -21.07 -17.02 -9.16
CA PRO A 14 -22.21 -16.12 -9.05
C PRO A 14 -22.33 -15.54 -7.63
N TYR A 15 -23.00 -14.38 -7.53
CA TYR A 15 -23.22 -13.77 -6.21
C TYR A 15 -23.99 -14.71 -5.29
N ASP A 16 -23.52 -14.85 -4.06
CA ASP A 16 -24.16 -15.63 -3.01
C ASP A 16 -24.76 -14.67 -1.97
N SER A 17 -26.08 -14.75 -1.76
CA SER A 17 -26.79 -13.90 -0.80
C SER A 17 -26.38 -14.15 0.66
N SER A 18 -25.74 -15.28 0.96
CA SER A 18 -25.22 -15.56 2.30
C SER A 18 -23.95 -14.78 2.66
N TRP A 19 -23.25 -14.17 1.69
CA TRP A 19 -22.01 -13.42 1.96
C TRP A 19 -22.20 -12.25 2.94
N SER A 20 -23.36 -11.59 2.93
CA SER A 20 -23.65 -10.53 3.91
C SER A 20 -23.75 -11.09 5.33
N MET A 21 -24.38 -12.25 5.50
CA MET A 21 -24.48 -12.92 6.80
C MET A 21 -23.11 -13.45 7.27
N GLN A 22 -22.31 -14.03 6.37
CA GLN A 22 -20.94 -14.47 6.67
C GLN A 22 -20.07 -13.29 7.14
N PHE A 23 -20.20 -12.14 6.47
CA PHE A 23 -19.56 -10.90 6.91
C PHE A 23 -19.98 -10.50 8.32
N GLU A 24 -21.28 -10.44 8.61
CA GLU A 24 -21.78 -10.01 9.93
C GLU A 24 -21.27 -10.91 11.06
N GLN A 25 -21.30 -12.23 10.85
CA GLN A 25 -20.82 -13.22 11.83
C GLN A 25 -19.32 -13.09 12.10
N GLU A 26 -18.51 -12.90 11.06
CA GLU A 26 -17.06 -12.76 11.23
C GLU A 26 -16.70 -11.37 11.79
N ALA A 27 -17.40 -10.32 11.38
CA ALA A 27 -17.20 -8.96 11.89
C ALA A 27 -17.46 -8.88 13.40
N GLU A 28 -18.49 -9.56 13.91
CA GLU A 28 -18.75 -9.59 15.35
C GLU A 28 -17.58 -10.21 16.14
N GLN A 29 -17.00 -11.30 15.63
CA GLN A 29 -15.86 -11.97 16.24
C GLN A 29 -14.59 -11.10 16.20
N ILE A 30 -14.29 -10.48 15.07
CA ILE A 30 -13.16 -9.56 14.93
C ILE A 30 -13.31 -8.35 15.84
N LYS A 31 -14.52 -7.79 15.95
CA LYS A 31 -14.79 -6.65 16.85
C LYS A 31 -14.52 -7.01 18.30
N LYS A 32 -14.90 -8.22 18.74
CA LYS A 32 -14.56 -8.74 20.08
C LYS A 32 -13.05 -8.91 20.26
N ALA A 33 -12.35 -9.47 19.26
CA ALA A 33 -10.91 -9.70 19.32
C ALA A 33 -10.08 -8.39 19.36
N LEU A 34 -10.50 -7.38 18.61
CA LEU A 34 -9.85 -6.05 18.59
C LEU A 34 -10.28 -5.16 19.76
N GLY A 35 -11.35 -5.54 20.48
CA GLY A 35 -11.88 -4.83 21.65
C GLY A 35 -12.28 -3.38 21.35
N ASN A 36 -12.17 -2.52 22.36
CA ASN A 36 -12.57 -1.10 22.29
C ASN A 36 -11.76 -0.27 21.27
N ASN A 37 -10.65 -0.81 20.76
CA ASN A 37 -9.88 -0.14 19.72
C ASN A 37 -10.61 -0.15 18.37
N CYS A 38 -11.46 -1.15 18.11
CA CYS A 38 -12.23 -1.29 16.87
C CYS A 38 -13.59 -0.60 16.97
N ILE A 39 -13.75 0.48 16.22
CA ILE A 39 -14.95 1.33 16.27
C ILE A 39 -15.99 0.92 15.23
N ASP A 40 -15.55 0.44 14.06
CA ASP A 40 -16.42 0.03 12.97
C ASP A 40 -15.78 -1.10 12.15
N ILE A 41 -16.60 -1.87 11.43
CA ILE A 41 -16.12 -2.86 10.46
C ILE A 41 -17.00 -2.77 9.21
N HIS A 42 -16.38 -2.52 8.06
CA HIS A 42 -17.09 -2.42 6.80
C HIS A 42 -16.92 -3.67 5.94
N HIS A 43 -18.01 -4.19 5.39
CA HIS A 43 -17.95 -5.15 4.28
C HIS A 43 -17.53 -4.41 3.02
N ILE A 44 -16.45 -4.87 2.40
CA ILE A 44 -15.88 -4.30 1.17
C ILE A 44 -15.64 -5.40 0.14
N GLY A 45 -14.98 -5.05 -0.97
CA GLY A 45 -14.68 -6.01 -2.03
C GLY A 45 -15.94 -6.47 -2.78
N SER A 46 -15.76 -7.44 -3.67
CA SER A 46 -16.84 -7.84 -4.57
C SER A 46 -18.00 -8.55 -3.86
N THR A 47 -17.73 -9.26 -2.76
CA THR A 47 -18.76 -9.99 -2.00
C THR A 47 -19.71 -9.06 -1.24
N SER A 48 -19.37 -7.78 -1.09
CA SER A 48 -20.23 -6.74 -0.52
C SER A 48 -21.21 -6.11 -1.51
N VAL A 49 -21.17 -6.49 -2.79
CA VAL A 49 -21.98 -5.91 -3.86
C VAL A 49 -23.02 -6.92 -4.35
N PRO A 50 -24.31 -6.75 -4.03
CA PRO A 50 -25.37 -7.63 -4.51
C PRO A 50 -25.37 -7.80 -6.04
N GLY A 51 -25.40 -9.05 -6.48
CA GLY A 51 -25.39 -9.44 -7.89
C GLY A 51 -24.01 -9.45 -8.57
N LEU A 52 -22.93 -9.08 -7.87
CA LEU A 52 -21.58 -9.12 -8.44
C LEU A 52 -20.93 -10.51 -8.24
N ALA A 53 -20.63 -11.20 -9.34
CA ALA A 53 -19.85 -12.44 -9.31
C ALA A 53 -18.45 -12.20 -8.70
N ALA A 54 -17.97 -13.09 -7.85
CA ALA A 54 -16.73 -12.88 -7.09
C ALA A 54 -15.99 -14.18 -6.77
N LYS A 55 -14.74 -14.06 -6.34
CA LYS A 55 -14.14 -15.13 -5.53
C LYS A 55 -14.89 -15.17 -4.19
N PRO A 56 -15.19 -16.36 -3.63
CA PRO A 56 -15.92 -16.49 -2.36
C PRO A 56 -15.01 -16.18 -1.17
N VAL A 57 -14.51 -14.94 -1.12
CA VAL A 57 -13.65 -14.40 -0.05
C VAL A 57 -14.31 -13.13 0.49
N ILE A 58 -14.56 -13.09 1.79
CA ILE A 58 -15.11 -11.93 2.46
C ILE A 58 -13.97 -10.95 2.77
N ASP A 59 -13.96 -9.81 2.08
CA ASP A 59 -13.04 -8.72 2.38
C ASP A 59 -13.72 -7.71 3.33
N MET A 60 -13.02 -7.31 4.37
CA MET A 60 -13.53 -6.42 5.41
C MET A 60 -12.49 -5.39 5.82
N ILE A 61 -12.94 -4.21 6.24
CA ILE A 61 -12.11 -3.16 6.84
C ILE A 61 -12.55 -2.94 8.27
N PRO A 62 -11.84 -3.49 9.27
CA PRO A 62 -11.93 -2.99 10.64
C PRO A 62 -11.26 -1.62 10.75
N VAL A 63 -12.00 -0.64 11.26
CA VAL A 63 -11.54 0.72 11.53
C VAL A 63 -11.18 0.84 13.00
N VAL A 64 -9.94 1.23 13.29
CA VAL A 64 -9.43 1.35 14.65
C VAL A 64 -9.06 2.78 15.02
N LEU A 65 -9.06 3.09 16.32
CA LEU A 65 -8.60 4.38 16.84
C LEU A 65 -7.09 4.52 16.83
N ASP A 66 -6.37 3.42 17.05
CA ASP A 66 -4.92 3.39 17.18
C ASP A 66 -4.38 2.11 16.54
N LEU A 67 -3.72 2.24 15.39
CA LEU A 67 -3.19 1.09 14.65
C LEU A 67 -2.10 0.35 15.44
N SER A 68 -1.32 1.06 16.27
CA SER A 68 -0.22 0.46 17.03
C SER A 68 -0.68 -0.59 18.04
N LYS A 69 -1.95 -0.51 18.48
CA LYS A 69 -2.54 -1.47 19.42
C LYS A 69 -3.03 -2.76 18.76
N VAL A 70 -3.15 -2.81 17.43
CA VAL A 70 -3.70 -3.97 16.71
C VAL A 70 -2.83 -5.20 16.90
N ASP A 71 -1.50 -5.04 16.98
CA ASP A 71 -0.58 -6.17 17.12
C ASP A 71 -0.77 -6.92 18.45
N SER A 72 -1.29 -6.26 19.48
CA SER A 72 -1.64 -6.92 20.76
C SER A 72 -2.83 -7.89 20.63
N ALA A 73 -3.66 -7.73 19.59
CA ALA A 73 -4.77 -8.63 19.29
C ALA A 73 -4.37 -9.83 18.41
N ASN A 74 -3.11 -9.96 17.99
CA ASN A 74 -2.67 -11.03 17.09
C ASN A 74 -2.97 -12.43 17.63
N THR A 75 -2.83 -12.66 18.93
CA THR A 75 -3.19 -13.95 19.55
C THR A 75 -4.70 -14.20 19.48
N ALA A 76 -5.53 -13.20 19.76
CA ALA A 76 -6.98 -13.33 19.69
C ALA A 76 -7.46 -13.58 18.25
N MET A 77 -6.90 -12.85 17.28
CA MET A 77 -7.15 -13.06 15.84
C MET A 77 -6.74 -14.47 15.40
N ARG A 78 -5.61 -14.98 15.89
CA ARG A 78 -5.16 -16.36 15.61
C ARG A 78 -6.13 -17.41 16.13
N THR A 79 -6.72 -17.21 17.31
CA THR A 79 -7.77 -18.10 17.84
C THR A 79 -9.01 -18.15 16.93
N LEU A 80 -9.29 -17.08 16.19
CA LEU A 80 -10.35 -17.03 15.18
C LEU A 80 -9.94 -17.66 13.83
N GLY A 81 -8.71 -18.15 13.71
CA GLY A 81 -8.16 -18.74 12.50
C GLY A 81 -7.51 -17.74 11.54
N PHE A 82 -7.25 -16.50 11.98
CA PHE A 82 -6.54 -15.52 11.18
C PHE A 82 -5.01 -15.60 11.36
N GLU A 83 -4.29 -15.48 10.26
CA GLU A 83 -2.86 -15.27 10.21
C GLU A 83 -2.56 -13.77 10.01
N ALA A 84 -1.70 -13.20 10.85
CA ALA A 84 -1.24 -11.82 10.72
C ALA A 84 -0.13 -11.71 9.67
N LYS A 85 -0.27 -10.78 8.71
CA LYS A 85 0.65 -10.53 7.60
C LYS A 85 1.36 -9.17 7.68
N GLY A 86 1.14 -8.41 8.76
CA GLY A 86 1.66 -7.06 8.91
C GLY A 86 1.07 -6.10 7.87
N GLU A 87 1.90 -5.21 7.32
CA GLU A 87 1.48 -4.23 6.30
C GLU A 87 1.22 -4.87 4.93
N TYR A 88 1.96 -5.93 4.61
CA TYR A 88 1.83 -6.70 3.37
C TYR A 88 1.82 -5.81 2.11
N GLY A 89 2.73 -4.83 2.05
CA GLY A 89 2.91 -3.91 0.92
C GLY A 89 2.18 -2.56 1.01
N ILE A 90 1.25 -2.41 1.96
CA ILE A 90 0.51 -1.15 2.16
C ILE A 90 0.90 -0.57 3.53
N PRO A 91 1.69 0.53 3.57
CA PRO A 91 2.00 1.25 4.80
C PRO A 91 0.76 1.57 5.63
N PHE A 92 0.89 1.49 6.95
CA PHE A 92 -0.19 1.79 7.91
C PHE A 92 -1.41 0.86 7.78
N ARG A 93 -1.18 -0.39 7.36
CA ARG A 93 -2.17 -1.48 7.40
C ARG A 93 -1.74 -2.54 8.42
N ARG A 94 -2.72 -3.22 9.02
CA ARG A 94 -2.52 -4.58 9.54
C ARG A 94 -3.44 -5.52 8.80
N TYR A 95 -2.86 -6.49 8.11
CA TYR A 95 -3.57 -7.41 7.24
C TYR A 95 -3.65 -8.79 7.87
N PHE A 96 -4.85 -9.36 7.87
CA PHE A 96 -5.13 -10.70 8.38
C PHE A 96 -5.79 -11.55 7.30
N GLN A 97 -5.37 -12.82 7.19
CA GLN A 97 -5.93 -13.81 6.27
C GLN A 97 -6.44 -15.03 7.01
N LYS A 98 -7.59 -15.58 6.62
CA LYS A 98 -8.17 -16.81 7.18
C LYS A 98 -8.42 -17.84 6.09
N GLY A 99 -8.22 -19.13 6.40
CA GLY A 99 -8.50 -20.27 5.50
C GLY A 99 -7.28 -20.83 4.76
N ASP A 100 -6.06 -20.46 5.14
CA ASP A 100 -4.80 -20.96 4.58
C ASP A 100 -4.80 -20.97 3.03
N ASN A 101 -4.70 -22.17 2.42
CA ASN A 101 -4.69 -22.38 0.98
C ASN A 101 -6.05 -22.11 0.32
N GLN A 102 -7.15 -22.14 1.09
CA GLN A 102 -8.50 -21.79 0.65
C GLN A 102 -8.96 -20.54 1.40
N ARG A 103 -8.37 -19.40 1.04
CA ARG A 103 -8.68 -18.10 1.65
C ARG A 103 -10.19 -17.88 1.66
N THR A 104 -10.75 -17.62 2.84
CA THR A 104 -12.17 -17.36 3.06
C THR A 104 -12.44 -15.93 3.52
N HIS A 105 -11.54 -15.35 4.31
CA HIS A 105 -11.70 -14.00 4.85
C HIS A 105 -10.39 -13.23 4.81
N HIS A 106 -10.53 -11.92 4.59
CA HIS A 106 -9.46 -10.94 4.60
C HIS A 106 -9.88 -9.75 5.45
N ALA A 107 -9.13 -9.44 6.51
CA ALA A 107 -9.35 -8.22 7.29
C ALA A 107 -8.21 -7.23 7.04
N HIS A 108 -8.55 -6.07 6.47
CA HIS A 108 -7.64 -4.97 6.20
C HIS A 108 -7.86 -3.89 7.26
N VAL A 109 -7.10 -3.97 8.36
CA VAL A 109 -7.26 -3.05 9.50
C VAL A 109 -6.55 -1.74 9.21
N PHE A 110 -7.29 -0.64 9.36
CA PHE A 110 -6.78 0.72 9.16
C PHE A 110 -7.19 1.64 10.30
N GLU A 111 -6.35 2.63 10.60
CA GLU A 111 -6.68 3.70 11.54
C GLU A 111 -7.74 4.64 10.94
N LEU A 112 -8.58 5.20 11.80
CA LEU A 112 -9.58 6.20 11.44
C LEU A 112 -8.94 7.35 10.64
N GLY A 113 -9.56 7.70 9.51
CA GLY A 113 -9.08 8.76 8.61
C GLY A 113 -8.08 8.32 7.55
N ASN A 114 -7.66 7.05 7.54
CA ASN A 114 -6.85 6.51 6.44
C ASN A 114 -7.64 6.50 5.12
N SER A 115 -7.06 7.04 4.05
CA SER A 115 -7.71 7.16 2.73
C SER A 115 -8.03 5.82 2.06
N GLU A 116 -7.41 4.71 2.48
CA GLU A 116 -7.81 3.37 2.01
C GLU A 116 -9.25 3.02 2.44
N ILE A 117 -9.71 3.50 3.59
CA ILE A 117 -11.10 3.27 4.05
C ILE A 117 -12.06 3.90 3.04
N GLU A 118 -11.90 5.20 2.78
CA GLU A 118 -12.75 5.95 1.84
C GLU A 118 -12.72 5.34 0.43
N ARG A 119 -11.53 4.97 -0.05
CA ARG A 119 -11.36 4.35 -1.37
C ARG A 119 -12.22 3.10 -1.55
N HIS A 120 -12.11 2.17 -0.60
CA HIS A 120 -12.83 0.90 -0.69
C HIS A 120 -14.35 1.08 -0.53
N LEU A 121 -14.79 2.01 0.33
CA LEU A 121 -16.21 2.34 0.48
C LEU A 121 -16.78 2.97 -0.79
N LYS A 122 -16.09 3.96 -1.37
CA LYS A 122 -16.47 4.59 -2.64
C LYS A 122 -16.56 3.58 -3.79
N PHE A 123 -15.57 2.70 -3.92
CA PHE A 123 -15.61 1.64 -4.92
C PHE A 123 -16.83 0.72 -4.72
N ARG A 124 -17.07 0.23 -3.49
CA ARG A 124 -18.24 -0.61 -3.19
C ARG A 124 -19.55 0.09 -3.55
N ASP A 125 -19.72 1.32 -3.08
CA ASP A 125 -20.98 2.04 -3.20
C ASP A 125 -21.26 2.45 -4.67
N TRP A 126 -20.21 2.76 -5.44
CA TRP A 126 -20.29 2.89 -6.89
C TRP A 126 -20.83 1.61 -7.54
N MET A 127 -20.22 0.47 -7.23
CA MET A 127 -20.58 -0.82 -7.83
C MET A 127 -21.98 -1.32 -7.42
N ARG A 128 -22.53 -0.83 -6.31
CA ARG A 128 -23.92 -1.09 -5.89
C ARG A 128 -24.94 -0.27 -6.68
N SER A 129 -24.56 0.92 -7.16
CA SER A 129 -25.46 1.87 -7.82
C SER A 129 -25.30 1.93 -9.34
N HIS A 130 -24.23 1.35 -9.90
CA HIS A 130 -23.91 1.40 -11.33
C HIS A 130 -23.88 -0.01 -11.94
N PRO A 131 -25.04 -0.55 -12.38
CA PRO A 131 -25.15 -1.94 -12.81
C PRO A 131 -24.30 -2.26 -14.05
N GLU A 132 -24.12 -1.32 -14.98
CA GLU A 132 -23.29 -1.52 -16.17
C GLU A 132 -21.82 -1.73 -15.82
N ASP A 133 -21.26 -0.88 -14.94
CA ASP A 133 -19.89 -1.03 -14.44
C ASP A 133 -19.75 -2.32 -13.61
N ARG A 134 -20.75 -2.66 -12.79
CA ARG A 134 -20.80 -3.93 -12.04
C ARG A 134 -20.69 -5.14 -12.96
N GLU A 135 -21.49 -5.18 -14.02
CA GLU A 135 -21.48 -6.27 -15.00
C GLU A 135 -20.19 -6.32 -15.81
N ALA A 136 -19.64 -5.16 -16.20
CA ALA A 136 -18.34 -5.09 -16.86
C ALA A 136 -17.23 -5.68 -15.97
N TYR A 137 -17.24 -5.37 -14.66
CA TYR A 137 -16.29 -5.94 -13.73
C TYR A 137 -16.47 -7.45 -13.51
N ALA A 138 -17.71 -7.93 -13.50
CA ALA A 138 -18.01 -9.36 -13.42
C ALA A 138 -17.42 -10.10 -14.62
N ARG A 139 -17.67 -9.61 -15.84
CA ARG A 139 -17.11 -10.19 -17.08
C ARG A 139 -15.59 -10.19 -17.07
N LEU A 140 -14.97 -9.07 -16.70
CA LEU A 140 -13.51 -8.97 -16.60
C LEU A 140 -12.94 -10.03 -15.66
N LYS A 141 -13.50 -10.19 -14.46
CA LYS A 141 -13.04 -11.19 -13.49
C LYS A 141 -13.20 -12.63 -14.00
N GLN A 142 -14.31 -12.93 -14.66
CA GLN A 142 -14.54 -14.26 -15.22
C GLN A 142 -13.52 -14.57 -16.32
N GLU A 143 -13.25 -13.61 -17.21
CA GLU A 143 -12.25 -13.78 -18.27
C GLU A 143 -10.84 -13.93 -17.70
N LEU A 144 -10.44 -13.10 -16.74
CA LEU A 144 -9.14 -13.22 -16.08
C LEU A 144 -8.99 -14.54 -15.32
N ALA A 145 -10.05 -15.02 -14.66
CA ALA A 145 -10.02 -16.31 -13.98
C ALA A 145 -9.92 -17.50 -14.95
N ARG A 146 -10.48 -17.35 -16.16
CA ARG A 146 -10.33 -18.33 -17.24
C ARG A 146 -8.93 -18.32 -17.83
N GLN A 147 -8.36 -17.13 -18.05
CA GLN A 147 -7.04 -16.95 -18.66
C GLN A 147 -5.89 -17.30 -17.69
N TYR A 148 -6.02 -16.93 -16.42
CA TYR A 148 -4.99 -17.04 -15.39
C TYR A 148 -5.45 -17.90 -14.23
N SER A 149 -5.96 -19.10 -14.53
CA SER A 149 -6.64 -19.93 -13.53
C SER A 149 -5.75 -20.37 -12.36
N ASP A 150 -4.43 -20.45 -12.54
CA ASP A 150 -3.45 -20.81 -11.50
C ASP A 150 -2.50 -19.66 -11.13
N ASP A 151 -2.63 -18.48 -11.76
CA ASP A 151 -1.80 -17.31 -11.51
C ASP A 151 -2.61 -16.18 -10.84
N ILE A 152 -2.60 -16.21 -9.50
CA ILE A 152 -3.28 -15.19 -8.68
C ILE A 152 -2.71 -13.79 -8.89
N THR A 153 -1.43 -13.68 -9.24
CA THR A 153 -0.76 -12.41 -9.45
C THR A 153 -1.27 -11.78 -10.75
N ALA A 154 -1.24 -12.52 -11.86
CA ALA A 154 -1.77 -12.05 -13.14
C ALA A 154 -3.27 -11.71 -13.06
N TYR A 155 -4.07 -12.54 -12.37
CA TYR A 155 -5.48 -12.25 -12.12
C TYR A 155 -5.68 -10.93 -11.35
N CYS A 156 -4.85 -10.67 -10.33
CA CYS A 156 -4.94 -9.44 -9.55
C CYS A 156 -4.54 -8.21 -10.38
N LEU A 157 -3.42 -8.30 -11.12
CA LEU A 157 -2.90 -7.22 -11.97
C LEU A 157 -3.86 -6.87 -13.10
N GLY A 158 -4.49 -7.87 -13.75
CA GLY A 158 -5.43 -7.63 -14.85
C GLY A 158 -6.67 -6.80 -14.48
N LYS A 159 -6.92 -6.55 -13.19
CA LYS A 159 -8.03 -5.71 -12.71
C LYS A 159 -7.61 -4.27 -12.41
N GLU A 160 -6.31 -3.97 -12.36
CA GLU A 160 -5.77 -2.72 -11.81
C GLU A 160 -6.32 -1.49 -12.56
N ASP A 161 -6.31 -1.50 -13.89
CA ASP A 161 -6.81 -0.40 -14.71
C ASP A 161 -8.32 -0.17 -14.54
N PHE A 162 -9.09 -1.27 -14.52
CA PHE A 162 -10.53 -1.19 -14.29
C PHE A 162 -10.82 -0.57 -12.92
N ILE A 163 -10.12 -1.02 -11.88
CA ILE A 163 -10.28 -0.48 -10.53
C ILE A 163 -9.91 1.01 -10.48
N ALA A 164 -8.82 1.41 -11.14
CA ALA A 164 -8.41 2.81 -11.22
C ALA A 164 -9.45 3.69 -11.91
N ILE A 165 -10.10 3.19 -12.97
CA ILE A 165 -11.21 3.89 -13.65
C ILE A 165 -12.40 4.08 -12.71
N ILE A 166 -12.81 3.03 -11.99
CA ILE A 166 -13.92 3.12 -11.04
C ILE A 166 -13.59 4.05 -9.88
N ASP A 167 -12.38 3.99 -9.32
CA ASP A 167 -11.94 4.91 -8.26
C ASP A 167 -12.09 6.36 -8.71
N LYS A 168 -11.70 6.67 -9.96
CA LYS A 168 -11.86 8.00 -10.56
C LYS A 168 -13.34 8.38 -10.74
N LYS A 169 -14.16 7.49 -11.29
CA LYS A 169 -15.61 7.72 -11.49
C LYS A 169 -16.34 7.94 -10.15
N ALA A 170 -15.98 7.17 -9.13
CA ALA A 170 -16.49 7.28 -7.77
C ALA A 170 -15.98 8.53 -7.02
N GLY A 171 -15.15 9.36 -7.65
CA GLY A 171 -14.64 10.59 -7.08
C GLY A 171 -13.67 10.37 -5.93
N PHE A 172 -12.92 9.25 -5.91
CA PHE A 172 -11.85 9.07 -4.94
C PHE A 172 -10.66 9.96 -5.31
N ASN A 173 -10.28 10.85 -4.38
CA ASN A 173 -9.18 11.81 -4.56
C ASN A 173 -8.23 11.81 -3.33
N GLY A 174 -8.31 10.77 -2.49
CA GLY A 174 -7.48 10.65 -1.30
C GLY A 174 -6.00 10.44 -1.64
N LEU A 175 -5.13 10.73 -0.66
CA LEU A 175 -3.69 10.54 -0.81
C LEU A 175 -3.30 9.18 -0.22
N ARG A 176 -2.53 8.37 -0.95
CA ARG A 176 -2.11 7.03 -0.49
C ARG A 176 -0.64 6.83 -0.78
N MET A 177 0.11 6.32 0.20
CA MET A 177 1.49 5.88 0.02
C MET A 177 1.48 4.36 -0.02
N VAL A 178 2.08 3.75 -1.04
CA VAL A 178 2.17 2.29 -1.19
C VAL A 178 3.57 1.88 -1.60
N LYS A 179 4.01 0.68 -1.17
CA LYS A 179 5.28 0.11 -1.63
C LYS A 179 5.13 -0.29 -3.09
N ALA A 180 6.11 0.04 -3.93
CA ALA A 180 6.10 -0.40 -5.32
C ALA A 180 6.21 -1.92 -5.40
N LEU A 181 5.17 -2.56 -5.92
CA LEU A 181 5.03 -4.01 -6.03
C LEU A 181 4.39 -4.43 -7.36
N THR A 182 3.62 -3.55 -8.02
CA THR A 182 3.02 -3.84 -9.33
C THR A 182 3.90 -3.33 -10.48
N PRO A 183 3.77 -3.90 -11.69
CA PRO A 183 4.46 -3.36 -12.87
C PRO A 183 4.17 -1.87 -13.09
N ARG A 184 2.92 -1.43 -12.90
CA ARG A 184 2.51 -0.03 -13.02
C ARG A 184 3.27 0.89 -12.07
N GLU A 185 3.43 0.46 -10.82
CA GLU A 185 4.17 1.21 -9.81
C GLU A 185 5.66 1.24 -10.15
N TRP A 186 6.25 0.11 -10.53
CA TRP A 186 7.66 0.01 -10.91
C TRP A 186 8.02 0.77 -12.18
N ASP A 187 7.12 0.81 -13.18
CA ASP A 187 7.29 1.63 -14.38
C ASP A 187 7.33 3.11 -14.01
N LYS A 188 6.49 3.54 -13.06
CA LYS A 188 6.53 4.90 -12.54
C LYS A 188 7.79 5.17 -11.73
N VAL A 189 8.24 4.25 -10.87
CA VAL A 189 9.53 4.38 -10.15
C VAL A 189 10.69 4.60 -11.12
N ARG A 190 10.80 3.74 -12.15
CA ARG A 190 11.84 3.85 -13.19
C ARG A 190 11.76 5.18 -13.92
N HIS A 191 10.55 5.59 -14.31
CA HIS A 191 10.34 6.87 -14.98
C HIS A 191 10.76 8.06 -14.08
N PHE A 192 10.33 8.11 -12.82
CA PHE A 192 10.70 9.19 -11.90
C PHE A 192 12.22 9.28 -11.72
N ARG A 193 12.89 8.15 -11.52
CA ARG A 193 14.36 8.12 -11.35
C ARG A 193 15.07 8.58 -12.61
N GLN A 194 14.76 7.98 -13.75
CA GLN A 194 15.39 8.30 -15.02
C GLN A 194 15.17 9.78 -15.39
N PHE A 195 13.92 10.25 -15.38
CA PHE A 195 13.55 11.59 -15.82
C PHE A 195 14.10 12.70 -14.92
N TYR A 196 13.96 12.57 -13.59
CA TYR A 196 14.32 13.66 -12.68
C TYR A 196 15.79 13.67 -12.25
N PHE A 197 16.48 12.52 -12.30
CA PHE A 197 17.83 12.39 -11.73
C PHE A 197 18.91 12.05 -12.75
N PHE A 198 18.59 11.35 -13.86
CA PHE A 198 19.64 10.85 -14.78
C PHE A 198 19.58 11.44 -16.20
N ASP A 199 18.40 11.79 -16.71
CA ASP A 199 18.23 12.35 -18.06
C ASP A 199 19.00 13.67 -18.24
N LYS A 200 18.98 14.55 -17.24
CA LYS A 200 19.71 15.83 -17.28
C LYS A 200 21.23 15.65 -17.41
N ALA A 201 21.75 14.54 -16.88
CA ALA A 201 23.17 14.19 -16.97
C ALA A 201 23.50 13.35 -18.21
N GLY A 202 22.50 12.97 -19.02
CA GLY A 202 22.68 12.06 -20.16
C GLY A 202 23.07 10.64 -19.74
N LEU A 203 22.71 10.22 -18.52
CA LEU A 203 23.05 8.93 -17.95
C LEU A 203 21.84 8.00 -17.93
N SER A 204 22.08 6.69 -18.04
CA SER A 204 21.11 5.68 -17.61
C SER A 204 21.19 5.49 -16.10
N ASP A 205 20.06 5.26 -15.42
CA ASP A 205 20.02 4.95 -13.99
C ASP A 205 20.99 3.81 -13.61
N PRO A 206 22.11 4.09 -12.89
CA PRO A 206 23.09 3.07 -12.56
C PRO A 206 22.73 2.30 -11.28
N TYR A 207 21.69 2.71 -10.55
CA TYR A 207 21.33 2.12 -9.26
C TYR A 207 20.07 1.24 -9.35
N THR A 208 19.78 0.65 -10.51
CA THR A 208 18.63 -0.27 -10.69
C THR A 208 18.75 -1.52 -9.81
N TRP A 209 19.95 -1.90 -9.40
CA TRP A 209 20.19 -2.98 -8.43
C TRP A 209 19.44 -2.78 -7.11
N THR A 210 19.15 -1.52 -6.73
CA THR A 210 18.42 -1.21 -5.49
C THR A 210 16.99 -1.72 -5.49
N PHE A 211 16.39 -1.98 -6.66
CA PHE A 211 15.00 -2.43 -6.78
C PHE A 211 14.75 -3.81 -6.17
N GLU A 212 15.79 -4.64 -6.07
CA GLU A 212 15.71 -6.02 -5.57
C GLU A 212 16.43 -6.21 -4.23
N HIS A 213 16.91 -5.13 -3.61
CA HIS A 213 17.72 -5.20 -2.39
C HIS A 213 16.89 -4.90 -1.13
N ASP A 214 16.93 -5.80 -0.14
CA ASP A 214 16.03 -5.78 1.03
C ASP A 214 16.17 -4.54 1.92
N ALA A 215 17.36 -3.93 1.97
CA ALA A 215 17.57 -2.68 2.70
C ALA A 215 16.98 -1.44 1.98
N HIS A 216 16.52 -1.56 0.74
CA HIS A 216 15.98 -0.45 -0.02
C HIS A 216 14.46 -0.58 -0.17
N VAL A 217 13.77 0.49 0.18
CA VAL A 217 12.31 0.56 0.11
C VAL A 217 11.89 1.67 -0.83
N HIS A 218 11.04 1.32 -1.77
CA HIS A 218 10.54 2.20 -2.81
C HIS A 218 9.05 2.43 -2.58
N PHE A 219 8.66 3.66 -2.24
CA PHE A 219 7.25 4.03 -2.16
C PHE A 219 6.86 4.94 -3.32
N VAL A 220 5.61 4.79 -3.76
CA VAL A 220 4.96 5.72 -4.67
C VAL A 220 3.80 6.41 -3.94
N LEU A 221 3.55 7.66 -4.32
CA LEU A 221 2.47 8.47 -3.78
C LEU A 221 1.35 8.57 -4.81
N PHE A 222 0.16 8.10 -4.44
CA PHE A 222 -1.06 8.27 -5.22
C PHE A 222 -1.86 9.48 -4.76
N GLN A 223 -2.39 10.24 -5.71
CA GLN A 223 -3.53 11.13 -5.53
C GLN A 223 -4.71 10.54 -6.33
N GLY A 224 -5.75 10.08 -5.63
CA GLY A 224 -6.82 9.31 -6.26
C GLY A 224 -6.27 8.05 -6.92
N SER A 225 -6.42 7.97 -8.24
CA SER A 225 -5.93 6.86 -9.07
C SER A 225 -4.58 7.14 -9.74
N GLU A 226 -4.00 8.34 -9.60
CA GLU A 226 -2.77 8.75 -10.29
C GLU A 226 -1.55 8.67 -9.37
N ILE A 227 -0.44 8.10 -9.85
CA ILE A 227 0.85 8.17 -9.16
C ILE A 227 1.47 9.53 -9.46
N ILE A 228 1.71 10.32 -8.41
CA ILE A 228 2.18 11.70 -8.48
C ILE A 228 3.54 11.93 -7.81
N GLY A 229 4.13 10.90 -7.20
CA GLY A 229 5.42 11.03 -6.54
C GLY A 229 6.08 9.70 -6.26
N TYR A 230 7.37 9.76 -5.98
CA TYR A 230 8.23 8.63 -5.69
C TYR A 230 9.21 8.96 -4.56
N THR A 231 9.52 7.98 -3.71
CA THR A 231 10.57 8.07 -2.72
C THR A 231 11.36 6.76 -2.61
N HIS A 232 12.64 6.90 -2.29
CA HIS A 232 13.58 5.83 -2.01
C HIS A 232 14.13 6.00 -0.61
N LEU A 233 13.81 5.06 0.26
CA LEU A 233 14.42 4.94 1.57
C LEU A 233 15.46 3.83 1.55
N GLN A 234 16.58 4.05 2.22
CA GLN A 234 17.51 3.00 2.59
C GLN A 234 17.49 2.81 4.10
N LEU A 235 17.31 1.57 4.52
CA LEU A 235 17.26 1.15 5.91
C LEU A 235 18.68 0.81 6.36
N TRP A 236 19.12 1.43 7.46
CA TRP A 236 20.45 1.24 8.00
C TRP A 236 20.43 0.54 9.37
N PRO A 237 21.56 -0.05 9.78
CA PRO A 237 21.73 -0.56 11.14
C PRO A 237 21.47 0.51 12.22
N HIS A 238 21.29 0.04 13.45
CA HIS A 238 21.05 0.90 14.63
C HIS A 238 19.81 1.80 14.50
N ASN A 239 18.77 1.31 13.79
CA ASN A 239 17.49 2.00 13.63
C ASN A 239 17.62 3.37 12.95
N ARG A 240 18.58 3.53 12.05
CA ARG A 240 18.76 4.72 11.20
C ARG A 240 18.21 4.46 9.81
N ALA A 241 17.82 5.50 9.09
CA ALA A 241 17.46 5.39 7.67
C ALA A 241 17.97 6.60 6.89
N ALA A 242 18.16 6.44 5.58
CA ALA A 242 18.45 7.51 4.66
C ALA A 242 17.32 7.72 3.66
N LEU A 243 16.98 8.97 3.39
CA LEU A 243 16.12 9.36 2.29
C LEU A 243 17.01 9.66 1.08
N ARG A 244 17.14 8.68 0.18
CA ARG A 244 17.96 8.82 -1.03
C ARG A 244 17.27 9.66 -2.09
N ILE A 245 15.96 9.47 -2.25
CA ILE A 245 15.16 10.18 -3.24
C ILE A 245 13.81 10.56 -2.63
N ILE A 246 13.37 11.78 -2.88
CA ILE A 246 11.98 12.18 -2.80
C ILE A 246 11.65 13.13 -3.94
N VAL A 247 10.60 12.83 -4.70
CA VAL A 247 10.19 13.64 -5.83
C VAL A 247 8.68 13.63 -6.00
N ILE A 248 8.13 14.80 -6.33
CA ILE A 248 6.75 14.98 -6.78
C ILE A 248 6.82 15.40 -8.25
N ASP A 249 5.93 14.80 -9.05
CA ASP A 249 5.71 15.15 -10.44
C ASP A 249 5.55 16.68 -10.58
N GLU A 250 6.27 17.28 -11.51
CA GLU A 250 6.33 18.73 -11.68
C GLU A 250 4.94 19.37 -11.86
N LEU A 251 4.03 18.70 -12.55
CA LEU A 251 2.66 19.17 -12.78
C LEU A 251 1.81 19.15 -11.50
N LYS A 252 2.28 18.47 -10.45
CA LYS A 252 1.60 18.31 -9.16
C LYS A 252 2.33 19.04 -8.03
N ARG A 253 3.43 19.76 -8.32
CA ARG A 253 4.15 20.56 -7.31
C ARG A 253 3.29 21.72 -6.79
N ASN A 254 3.69 22.31 -5.66
CA ASN A 254 2.99 23.42 -4.98
C ASN A 254 1.67 23.09 -4.28
N HIS A 255 1.29 21.81 -4.18
CA HIS A 255 0.12 21.35 -3.43
C HIS A 255 0.47 20.72 -2.06
N GLN A 256 1.64 21.07 -1.50
CA GLN A 256 2.18 20.51 -0.26
C GLN A 256 2.42 18.98 -0.27
N TYR A 257 2.28 18.30 -1.42
CA TYR A 257 2.46 16.85 -1.50
C TYR A 257 3.86 16.39 -1.05
N GLY A 258 4.91 17.18 -1.31
CA GLY A 258 6.26 16.88 -0.82
C GLY A 258 6.33 16.80 0.70
N ASN A 259 5.79 17.81 1.40
CA ASN A 259 5.74 17.81 2.88
C ASN A 259 4.93 16.64 3.41
N ARG A 260 3.77 16.36 2.80
CA ARG A 260 2.89 15.25 3.21
C ARG A 260 3.56 13.90 2.98
N PHE A 261 4.26 13.72 1.86
CA PHE A 261 4.96 12.47 1.56
C PHE A 261 6.13 12.25 2.51
N LEU A 262 6.94 13.28 2.77
CA LEU A 262 8.01 13.23 3.77
C LEU A 262 7.46 12.84 5.15
N THR A 263 6.36 13.48 5.57
CA THR A 263 5.69 13.15 6.84
C THR A 263 5.20 11.70 6.89
N LEU A 264 4.70 11.15 5.78
CA LEU A 264 4.30 9.75 5.71
C LEU A 264 5.52 8.82 5.84
N CYS A 265 6.65 9.13 5.19
CA CYS A 265 7.88 8.37 5.34
C CYS A 265 8.38 8.39 6.80
N GLU A 266 8.41 9.56 7.44
CA GLU A 266 8.83 9.73 8.84
C GLU A 266 7.94 8.92 9.79
N LYS A 267 6.61 9.02 9.63
CA LYS A 267 5.65 8.24 10.44
C LYS A 267 5.82 6.74 10.23
N TRP A 268 6.03 6.31 8.99
CA TRP A 268 6.23 4.91 8.68
C TRP A 268 7.51 4.40 9.33
N LEU A 269 8.65 5.08 9.13
CA LEU A 269 9.92 4.74 9.77
C LEU A 269 9.80 4.66 11.30
N LYS A 270 9.17 5.65 11.94
CA LYS A 270 8.90 5.63 13.38
C LYS A 270 8.09 4.41 13.81
N SER A 271 7.06 4.04 13.03
CA SER A 271 6.23 2.86 13.31
C SER A 271 6.99 1.54 13.16
N GLN A 272 8.06 1.53 12.36
CA GLN A 272 8.96 0.39 12.20
C GLN A 272 10.12 0.41 13.23
N GLY A 273 10.17 1.38 14.15
CA GLY A 273 11.18 1.47 15.20
C GLY A 273 12.43 2.26 14.84
N TYR A 274 12.46 2.94 13.68
CA TYR A 274 13.56 3.80 13.30
C TYR A 274 13.56 5.11 14.11
N GLN A 275 14.75 5.57 14.47
CA GLN A 275 15.00 6.68 15.39
C GLN A 275 15.47 7.95 14.68
N SER A 276 16.07 7.83 13.50
CA SER A 276 16.51 8.99 12.71
C SER A 276 16.39 8.77 11.21
N LEU A 277 16.15 9.87 10.50
CA LEU A 277 16.18 9.93 9.03
C LEU A 277 17.24 10.94 8.59
N HIS A 278 18.18 10.48 7.76
CA HIS A 278 19.32 11.25 7.24
C HIS A 278 19.12 11.56 5.75
N VAL A 279 19.65 12.68 5.30
CA VAL A 279 19.54 13.17 3.92
C VAL A 279 20.82 13.90 3.53
N GLU A 280 21.32 13.63 2.33
CA GLU A 280 22.23 14.54 1.63
C GLU A 280 21.37 15.46 0.77
N SER A 281 21.28 16.73 1.17
CA SER A 281 20.40 17.69 0.53
C SER A 281 21.16 18.59 -0.41
N SER A 282 20.73 18.63 -1.67
CA SER A 282 21.15 19.68 -2.59
C SER A 282 20.84 21.08 -2.06
N PRO A 283 21.60 22.11 -2.49
CA PRO A 283 21.36 23.50 -2.09
C PRO A 283 19.90 23.95 -2.31
N ASP A 284 19.29 23.54 -3.41
CA ASP A 284 17.91 23.88 -3.78
C ASP A 284 16.87 23.25 -2.84
N ALA A 285 17.15 22.03 -2.33
CA ALA A 285 16.24 21.29 -1.45
C ALA A 285 16.46 21.60 0.03
N LEU A 286 17.59 22.22 0.41
CA LEU A 286 17.97 22.40 1.81
C LEU A 286 16.89 23.14 2.61
N ARG A 287 16.34 24.21 2.04
CA ARG A 287 15.27 24.98 2.68
C ARG A 287 14.01 24.14 2.94
N PHE A 288 13.68 23.21 2.05
CA PHE A 288 12.54 22.31 2.23
C PHE A 288 12.74 21.42 3.46
N TYR A 289 13.93 20.82 3.63
CA TYR A 289 14.21 19.99 4.81
C TYR A 289 14.28 20.79 6.10
N ARG A 290 14.92 21.97 6.10
CA ARG A 290 14.93 22.84 7.30
C ARG A 290 13.54 23.24 7.75
N ASN A 291 12.65 23.57 6.81
CA ASN A 291 11.26 23.89 7.10
C ASN A 291 10.47 22.69 7.68
N ASN A 292 10.93 21.46 7.44
CA ASN A 292 10.37 20.22 8.00
C ASN A 292 11.10 19.74 9.26
N GLY A 293 11.96 20.58 9.85
CA GLY A 293 12.62 20.32 11.13
C GLY A 293 13.91 19.50 11.05
N TYR A 294 14.51 19.39 9.87
CA TYR A 294 15.82 18.75 9.72
C TYR A 294 16.92 19.72 10.20
N ILE A 295 17.89 19.18 10.92
CA ILE A 295 19.05 19.90 11.47
C ILE A 295 20.35 19.38 10.87
N ASP A 296 21.46 20.05 11.13
CA ASP A 296 22.77 19.51 10.75
C ASP A 296 22.98 18.19 11.47
N MET A 297 23.26 17.15 10.69
CA MET A 297 23.45 15.80 11.20
C MET A 297 24.35 15.08 10.21
N SER A 298 25.40 14.43 10.71
CA SER A 298 26.30 13.67 9.84
C SER A 298 25.51 12.60 9.09
N PHE A 299 25.86 12.41 7.82
CA PHE A 299 25.21 11.39 7.00
C PHE A 299 25.70 9.99 7.41
N ASP A 300 27.01 9.83 7.67
CA ASP A 300 27.65 8.60 8.15
C ASP A 300 27.12 7.35 7.43
N ASP A 301 27.28 7.34 6.10
CA ASP A 301 26.80 6.26 5.23
C ASP A 301 27.53 4.94 5.55
N PRO A 302 26.82 3.90 6.02
CA PRO A 302 27.45 2.62 6.34
C PRO A 302 28.04 1.91 5.11
N ASP A 303 27.58 2.25 3.90
CA ASP A 303 28.09 1.65 2.66
C ASP A 303 29.29 2.43 2.09
N GLY A 304 29.64 3.57 2.69
CA GLY A 304 30.81 4.37 2.32
C GLY A 304 30.67 5.11 0.99
N TYR A 305 29.44 5.36 0.51
CA TYR A 305 29.24 6.23 -0.65
C TYR A 305 29.61 7.68 -0.30
N GLU A 306 30.42 8.29 -1.14
CA GLU A 306 30.69 9.73 -1.06
C GLU A 306 29.53 10.50 -1.70
N GLY A 307 28.96 11.44 -0.95
CA GLY A 307 27.94 12.37 -1.44
C GLY A 307 28.52 13.43 -2.38
N ASP A 308 27.64 14.25 -2.97
CA ASP A 308 28.07 15.41 -3.73
C ASP A 308 28.72 16.45 -2.79
N ALA A 309 29.83 17.05 -3.22
CA ALA A 309 30.54 18.06 -2.42
C ALA A 309 29.71 19.33 -2.19
N GLU A 310 28.69 19.58 -3.02
CA GLU A 310 27.75 20.70 -2.85
C GLU A 310 26.57 20.35 -1.92
N ASP A 311 26.35 19.06 -1.62
CA ASP A 311 25.25 18.63 -0.77
C ASP A 311 25.54 18.91 0.71
N THR A 312 24.48 19.23 1.45
CA THR A 312 24.53 19.44 2.90
C THR A 312 23.89 18.26 3.62
N ALA A 313 24.66 17.58 4.46
CA ALA A 313 24.17 16.51 5.32
C ALA A 313 23.23 17.08 6.41
N VAL A 314 21.97 16.65 6.37
CA VAL A 314 20.95 17.01 7.34
C VAL A 314 20.19 15.77 7.82
N GLY A 315 19.55 15.87 8.98
CA GLY A 315 18.78 14.76 9.52
C GLY A 315 17.75 15.18 10.56
N LYS A 316 16.89 14.24 10.92
CA LYS A 316 15.80 14.44 11.88
C LYS A 316 15.66 13.22 12.78
N ILE A 317 15.52 13.49 14.09
CA ILE A 317 15.15 12.46 15.07
C ILE A 317 13.64 12.25 14.99
N LEU A 318 13.20 10.98 14.92
CA LEU A 318 11.82 10.58 14.59
C LEU A 318 10.89 10.41 15.80
#